data_AF-A0A0F6SEG9-F1
#
_entry.id   AF-A0A0F6SEG9-F1
#
_cell.length_a   1.000
_cell.length_b   1.000
_cell.length_c   1.000
_cell.angle_alpha   90.00
_cell.angle_beta   90.00
_cell.angle_gamma   90.00
#
_symmetry.space_group_name_H-M   'P 1'
#
loop_
_entity.id
_entity.type
_entity.pdbx_description
1 polymer ?
#
loop_
_entity_poly.entity_id
_entity_poly.type
_entity_poly.pdbx_seq_one_letter_code
_entity_poly.pdbx_strand_id
1 'polypeptide(L)' 'MSEYEDAIVEAMARRASLEELAAITARYREDRGLARDEALGALESARSRVRDEHNEDALLELMDRVRGWCQPGHDLF' A
#
# COMPACT_ATOMS: atom_id res chain seq x y z
N MET A 1 -11.34 10.25 -2.15
CA MET A 1 -10.86 8.89 -1.84
C MET A 1 -10.53 8.25 -3.17
N SER A 2 -9.31 7.71 -3.33
CA SER A 2 -8.91 7.03 -4.55
C SER A 2 -9.34 5.56 -4.49
N GLU A 3 -9.61 4.92 -5.64
CA GLU A 3 -9.98 3.49 -5.70
C GLU A 3 -8.91 2.58 -5.05
N TYR A 4 -7.65 3.02 -5.02
CA TYR A 4 -6.54 2.32 -4.38
C TYR A 4 -6.59 2.44 -2.85
N GLU A 5 -6.89 3.63 -2.30
CA GLU A 5 -7.06 3.83 -0.85
C GLU A 5 -8.16 2.90 -0.31
N ASP A 6 -9.32 2.85 -0.99
CA ASP A 6 -10.44 2.01 -0.57
C ASP A 6 -10.07 0.51 -0.62
N ALA A 7 -9.33 0.07 -1.64
CA ALA A 7 -8.87 -1.31 -1.75
C ALA A 7 -7.89 -1.69 -0.61
N ILE A 8 -6.99 -0.79 -0.21
CA ILE A 8 -6.08 -1.03 0.92
C ILE A 8 -6.85 -1.07 2.24
N VAL A 9 -7.78 -0.14 2.46
CA VAL A 9 -8.59 -0.11 3.69
C VAL A 9 -9.45 -1.38 3.81
N GLU A 10 -10.07 -1.82 2.72
CA GLU A 10 -10.83 -3.07 2.67
C GLU A 10 -9.93 -4.29 2.95
N ALA A 11 -8.74 -4.33 2.34
CA ALA A 11 -7.78 -5.39 2.58
C ALA A 11 -7.32 -5.46 4.04
N MET A 12 -7.11 -4.31 4.69
CA MET A 12 -6.79 -4.28 6.11
C MET A 12 -7.97 -4.67 7.01
N ALA A 13 -9.20 -4.31 6.64
CA ALA A 13 -10.39 -4.73 7.38
C ALA A 13 -10.55 -6.26 7.39
N ARG A 14 -10.12 -6.96 6.33
CA ARG A 14 -10.06 -8.43 6.26
C ARG A 14 -8.77 -9.03 6.84
N ARG A 15 -7.91 -8.24 7.49
CA ARG A 15 -6.60 -8.66 8.02
C ARG A 15 -5.70 -9.29 6.95
N ALA A 16 -5.70 -8.71 5.75
CA ALA A 16 -4.81 -9.14 4.68
C ALA A 16 -3.34 -9.05 5.13
N SER A 17 -2.52 -9.98 4.67
CA SER A 17 -1.09 -9.94 4.94
C SER A 17 -0.44 -8.76 4.19
N LEU A 18 0.76 -8.38 4.63
CA LEU A 18 1.54 -7.38 3.94
C LEU A 18 1.85 -7.75 2.48
N GLU A 19 2.02 -9.04 2.18
CA GLU A 19 2.24 -9.54 0.82
C GLU A 19 1.01 -9.32 -0.05
N GLU A 20 -0.19 -9.51 0.49
CA GLU A 20 -1.43 -9.22 -0.22
C GLU A 20 -1.59 -7.71 -0.48
N LEU A 21 -1.26 -6.87 0.50
CA LEU A 21 -1.28 -5.42 0.33
C LEU A 21 -0.27 -4.95 -0.73
N ALA A 22 0.93 -5.55 -0.74
CA ALA A 22 1.94 -5.30 -1.75
C ALA A 22 1.48 -5.76 -3.14
N ALA A 23 0.82 -6.91 -3.24
CA ALA A 23 0.26 -7.41 -4.51
C ALA A 23 -0.86 -6.51 -5.04
N ILE A 24 -1.75 -6.00 -4.18
CA ILE A 24 -2.75 -4.99 -4.56
C ILE A 24 -2.04 -3.77 -5.13
N THR A 25 -1.02 -3.29 -4.43
CA THR A 25 -0.27 -2.10 -4.84
C THR A 25 0.43 -2.29 -6.19
N ALA A 26 1.10 -3.43 -6.39
CA ALA A 26 1.72 -3.80 -7.66
C ALA A 26 0.69 -3.88 -8.79
N ARG A 27 -0.47 -4.49 -8.55
CA ARG A 27 -1.55 -4.56 -9.54
C ARG A 27 -2.06 -3.18 -9.95
N TYR A 28 -2.27 -2.27 -9.01
CA TYR A 28 -2.68 -0.90 -9.35
C TYR A 28 -1.59 -0.13 -10.10
N ARG A 29 -0.32 -0.38 -9.81
CA ARG A 29 0.79 0.16 -10.60
C ARG A 29 0.77 -0.36 -12.05
N GLU A 30 0.61 -1.66 -12.24
CA GLU A 30 0.65 -2.30 -13.57
C GLU A 30 -0.60 -2.00 -14.40
N ASP A 31 -1.80 -2.15 -13.82
CA ASP A 31 -3.07 -2.04 -14.54
C ASP A 31 -3.53 -0.59 -14.72
N ARG A 32 -3.21 0.28 -13.75
CA ARG A 32 -3.72 1.66 -13.69
C ARG A 32 -2.63 2.72 -13.77
N GLY A 33 -1.36 2.32 -13.83
CA GLY A 33 -0.24 3.26 -13.87
C GLY A 33 -0.10 4.06 -12.58
N LEU A 34 -0.53 3.51 -11.44
CA LEU A 34 -0.45 4.19 -10.13
C LEU A 34 0.97 4.71 -9.89
N ALA A 35 1.12 6.03 -9.77
CA ALA A 35 2.42 6.61 -9.48
C ALA A 35 2.82 6.35 -8.03
N ARG A 36 4.12 6.31 -7.76
CA ARG A 36 4.65 6.11 -6.40
C ARG A 36 4.10 7.14 -5.42
N ASP A 37 4.11 8.42 -5.80
CA ASP A 37 3.67 9.49 -4.91
C ASP A 37 2.15 9.45 -4.68
N GLU A 38 1.37 8.98 -5.65
CA GLU A 38 -0.07 8.72 -5.48
C GLU A 38 -0.30 7.54 -4.53
N ALA A 39 0.47 6.46 -4.65
CA ALA A 39 0.42 5.32 -3.74
C ALA A 39 0.76 5.75 -2.30
N LEU A 40 1.84 6.51 -2.12
CA LEU A 40 2.26 7.01 -0.80
C LEU A 40 1.20 7.93 -0.18
N GLY A 41 0.66 8.87 -0.96
CA GLY A 41 -0.39 9.77 -0.46
C GLY A 41 -1.66 9.02 -0.05
N ALA A 42 -2.05 7.99 -0.80
CA ALA A 42 -3.19 7.14 -0.44
C ALA A 42 -2.92 6.28 0.81
N LEU A 43 -1.70 5.75 0.97
CA LEU A 43 -1.31 4.99 2.16
C LEU A 43 -1.26 5.87 3.42
N GLU A 44 -0.77 7.11 3.30
CA GLU A 44 -0.80 8.10 4.39
C GLU A 44 -2.23 8.46 4.79
N SER A 45 -3.12 8.65 3.79
CA SER A 45 -4.55 8.84 4.04
C SER A 45 -5.15 7.64 4.77
N ALA A 46 -4.91 6.41 4.29
CA ALA A 46 -5.37 5.18 4.92
C ALA A 46 -4.87 5.05 6.38
N ARG A 47 -3.59 5.40 6.63
CA ARG A 47 -2.99 5.39 7.97
C ARG A 47 -3.73 6.29 8.94
N SER A 48 -4.11 7.49 8.52
CA SER A 48 -4.87 8.42 9.36
C SER A 48 -6.28 7.92 9.73
N ARG A 49 -6.81 6.95 9.00
CA ARG A 49 -8.17 6.41 9.16
C ARG A 49 -8.20 5.13 9.99
N VAL A 50 -7.12 4.35 9.97
CA VAL A 50 -6.99 3.18 10.86
C VAL A 50 -6.59 3.61 12.26
N ARG A 51 -7.19 2.96 13.26
CA ARG A 51 -6.92 3.21 14.69
C ARG A 51 -6.26 2.00 15.39
N ASP A 52 -5.92 0.99 14.61
CA ASP A 52 -5.40 -0.28 15.07
C ASP A 52 -3.89 -0.31 14.81
N GLU A 53 -3.12 -0.58 15.86
CA GLU A 53 -1.65 -0.59 15.84
C GLU A 53 -1.10 -1.59 14.81
N HIS A 54 -1.74 -2.75 14.68
CA HIS A 54 -1.31 -3.78 13.72
C HIS A 54 -1.50 -3.32 12.27
N ASN A 55 -2.63 -2.69 11.96
CA ASN A 55 -2.87 -2.12 10.63
C ASN A 55 -1.96 -0.91 10.34
N GLU A 56 -1.65 -0.11 11.36
CA GLU A 56 -0.71 1.00 11.23
C GLU A 56 0.70 0.49 10.88
N ASP A 57 1.19 -0.54 11.57
CA ASP A 57 2.49 -1.16 11.30
C ASP A 57 2.56 -1.74 9.88
N ALA A 58 1.51 -2.44 9.44
CA ALA A 58 1.44 -3.00 8.10
C ALA A 58 1.48 -1.91 7.01
N LEU A 59 0.79 -0.78 7.22
CA LEU A 59 0.86 0.37 6.31
C LEU A 59 2.25 0.99 6.27
N LEU A 60 2.90 1.14 7.42
CA LEU A 60 4.25 1.68 7.50
C LEU A 60 5.24 0.80 6.74
N GLU A 61 5.18 -0.52 6.92
CA GLU A 61 6.06 -1.44 6.19
C GLU A 61 5.76 -1.42 4.68
N LEU A 62 4.49 -1.33 4.29
CA LEU A 62 4.12 -1.19 2.88
C LEU A 62 4.65 0.13 2.28
N MET A 63 4.53 1.25 3.00
CA MET A 63 5.06 2.54 2.56
C MET A 63 6.57 2.49 2.38
N ASP A 64 7.30 1.79 3.24
CA ASP A 64 8.74 1.63 3.09
C ASP A 64 9.09 0.75 1.88
N ARG A 65 8.31 -0.30 1.59
CA ARG A 65 8.42 -1.05 0.33
C ARG A 65 8.16 -0.16 -0.89
N VAL A 66 7.12 0.67 -0.84
CA VAL A 66 6.75 1.62 -1.90
C VAL A 66 7.85 2.65 -2.16
N ARG A 67 8.50 3.14 -1.09
CA ARG A 67 9.68 4.01 -1.19
C ARG A 67 10.88 3.27 -1.77
N GLY A 68 11.03 1.99 -1.43
CA GLY A 68 12.07 1.07 -1.91
C GLY A 68 11.98 0.72 -3.40
N TRP A 69 10.85 0.96 -4.06
CA TRP A 69 10.63 0.69 -5.50
C TRP A 69 11.63 1.34 -6.47
N CYS A 70 12.51 2.23 -6.01
CA CYS A 70 13.57 2.83 -6.83
C CYS A 70 14.97 2.23 -6.58
N GLN A 71 15.11 1.21 -5.74
CA GLN A 71 16.39 0.51 -5.60
C GLN A 71 16.47 -0.62 -6.64
N PRO A 72 17.48 -0.62 -7.53
CA PRO A 72 17.69 -1.75 -8.45
C PRO A 72 17.92 -3.01 -7.62
N GLY A 73 17.07 -4.02 -7.79
CA GLY A 73 17.10 -5.29 -7.04
C GLY A 73 16.10 -5.40 -5.90
N HIS A 74 15.27 -4.38 -5.66
CA HIS A 74 14.09 -4.46 -4.77
C HIS A 74 12.82 -4.37 -5.62
N ASP A 75 12.80 -5.16 -6.70
CA ASP A 75 11.59 -5.37 -7.47
C ASP A 75 10.63 -6.14 -6.56
N LEU A 76 9.44 -5.58 -6.32
CA LEU A 76 8.32 -6.41 -5.92
C LEU A 76 8.12 -7.37 -7.11
N PHE A 77 8.65 -8.59 -6.93
CA PHE A 77 8.81 -9.73 -7.86
C PHE A 77 10.12 -9.79 -8.65
#